data_AF-A0A938LU74-F1
#
_entry.id   AF-A0A938LU74-F1
#
_cell.length_a   1.000
_cell.length_b   1.000
_cell.length_c   1.000
_cell.angle_alpha   90.00
_cell.angle_beta   90.00
_cell.angle_gamma   90.00
#
_symmetry.space_group_name_H-M   'P 1'
#
loop_
_entity.id
_entity.type
_entity.pdbx_description
1 polymer ?
#
loop_
_entity_poly.entity_id
_entity_poly.type
_entity_poly.pdbx_seq_one_letter_code
_entity_poly.pdbx_strand_id
1 'polypeptide(L)'
;MVVRSYSAGTVLGRRYTGGLVAVAQGQVTDCFWDIETSGQLLSGGGSGKTTTEMRMAKTFLDAGWDFVGETANGTDDIWWIDEGKDYPRLWWEARNR
;
A
#
# COMPACT_ATOMS: atom_id res chain seq x y z
N MET A 1 -3.99 15.22 -3.30
CA MET A 1 -3.07 14.59 -2.34
C MET A 1 -3.41 13.12 -2.28
N VAL A 2 -2.43 12.23 -2.30
CA VAL A 2 -2.63 10.78 -2.12
C VAL A 2 -2.03 10.43 -0.76
N VAL A 3 -2.83 9.85 0.13
CA VAL A 3 -2.44 9.54 1.51
C VAL A 3 -2.88 8.12 1.85
N ARG A 4 -2.01 7.37 2.53
CA ARG A 4 -2.31 6.02 3.04
C ARG A 4 -3.06 5.16 2.02
N SER A 5 -2.45 5.01 0.86
CA SER A 5 -2.97 4.22 -0.26
C SER A 5 -1.90 3.30 -0.81
N TYR A 6 -2.28 2.19 -1.44
CA TYR A 6 -1.33 1.32 -2.11
C TYR A 6 -1.84 0.81 -3.47
N SER A 7 -0.91 0.36 -4.32
CA SER A 7 -1.20 -0.31 -5.60
C SER A 7 -0.45 -1.64 -5.68
N ALA A 8 -1.14 -2.70 -6.09
CA ALA A 8 -0.56 -4.03 -6.33
C ALA A 8 -1.01 -4.63 -7.67
N GLY A 9 -1.51 -3.77 -8.56
CA GLY A 9 -1.98 -4.17 -9.89
C GLY A 9 -0.90 -4.02 -10.95
N THR A 10 -0.97 -4.84 -11.99
CA THR A 10 -0.08 -4.74 -13.15
C THR A 10 -0.29 -3.44 -13.90
N VAL A 11 0.80 -2.74 -14.20
CA VAL A 11 0.79 -1.48 -14.97
C VAL A 11 1.37 -1.73 -16.35
N LEU A 12 0.55 -1.53 -17.38
CA LEU A 12 0.96 -1.65 -18.79
C LEU A 12 0.85 -0.28 -19.47
N GLY A 13 1.95 0.20 -20.03
CA GLY A 13 1.97 1.47 -20.76
C GLY A 13 3.32 1.73 -21.44
N ARG A 14 3.31 2.59 -22.46
CA ARG A 14 4.52 2.92 -23.25
C ARG A 14 5.20 4.23 -22.84
N ARG A 15 4.47 5.14 -22.22
CA ARG A 15 4.95 6.46 -21.77
C ARG A 15 4.22 6.82 -20.49
N TYR A 16 4.90 7.56 -19.61
CA TYR A 16 4.34 8.05 -18.34
C TYR A 16 3.69 6.92 -17.52
N THR A 17 4.47 5.88 -17.20
CA THR A 17 4.05 4.83 -16.27
C THR A 17 4.69 5.06 -14.90
N GLY A 18 4.01 4.60 -13.86
CA GLY A 18 4.51 4.56 -12.50
C GLY A 18 3.73 3.54 -11.69
N GLY A 19 4.36 2.93 -10.69
CA GLY A 19 3.74 1.85 -9.93
C GLY A 19 2.53 2.27 -9.09
N LEU A 20 2.54 3.50 -8.55
CA LEU A 20 1.39 4.12 -7.87
C LEU A 20 0.82 5.30 -8.67
N VAL A 21 1.67 6.25 -9.03
CA VAL A 21 1.31 7.45 -9.77
C VAL A 21 2.32 7.64 -10.89
N ALA A 22 1.87 7.95 -12.11
CA ALA A 22 2.78 8.21 -13.24
C ALA A 22 3.53 9.54 -13.11
N VAL A 23 2.81 10.62 -12.79
CA VAL A 23 3.35 11.96 -12.57
C VAL A 23 2.62 12.57 -11.38
N ALA A 24 3.33 12.85 -10.29
CA ALA A 24 2.73 13.51 -9.13
C ALA A 24 2.73 15.03 -9.33
N GLN A 25 1.55 15.66 -9.20
CA GLN A 25 1.39 17.12 -9.17
C GLN A 25 1.06 17.65 -7.77
N GLY A 26 1.07 16.78 -6.77
CA GLY A 26 0.82 17.12 -5.36
C GLY A 26 1.44 16.10 -4.43
N GLN A 27 1.23 16.25 -3.13
CA GLN A 27 1.82 15.36 -2.13
C GLN A 27 1.28 13.93 -2.24
N VAL A 28 2.22 12.99 -2.14
CA VAL A 28 2.00 11.54 -2.03
C VAL A 28 2.72 11.09 -0.77
N THR A 29 1.96 10.71 0.25
CA THR A 29 2.48 10.49 1.61
C THR A 29 1.98 9.17 2.16
N ASP A 30 2.85 8.37 2.78
CA ASP A 30 2.52 7.06 3.36
C ASP A 30 1.86 6.10 2.37
N CYS A 31 2.28 6.19 1.10
CA CYS A 31 1.72 5.39 0.01
C CYS A 31 2.77 4.47 -0.59
N PHE A 32 2.31 3.30 -1.03
CA PHE A 32 3.18 2.23 -1.48
C PHE A 32 2.75 1.67 -2.84
N TRP A 33 3.67 1.04 -3.55
CA TRP A 33 3.29 0.12 -4.62
C TRP A 33 4.16 -1.11 -4.59
N ASP A 34 3.60 -2.18 -5.12
CA ASP A 34 4.31 -3.42 -5.32
C ASP A 34 5.10 -3.39 -6.64
N ILE A 35 6.43 -3.40 -6.55
CA ILE A 35 7.33 -3.31 -7.72
C ILE A 35 7.27 -4.55 -8.60
N GLU A 36 6.92 -5.71 -8.03
CA GLU A 36 6.96 -7.01 -8.70
C GLU A 36 5.68 -7.24 -9.49
N THR A 37 4.52 -6.97 -8.87
CA THR A 37 3.21 -7.13 -9.54
C THR A 37 2.93 -6.02 -10.54
N SER A 38 3.36 -4.79 -10.25
CA SER A 38 3.20 -3.66 -11.17
C SER A 38 4.12 -3.75 -12.38
N GLY A 39 5.28 -4.41 -12.23
CA GLY A 39 6.37 -4.38 -13.20
C GLY A 39 7.05 -3.01 -13.30
N GLN A 40 6.84 -2.11 -12.33
CA GLN A 40 7.38 -0.75 -12.33
C GLN A 40 8.38 -0.57 -11.19
N LEU A 41 9.65 -0.35 -11.55
CA LEU A 41 10.70 -0.02 -10.58
C LEU A 41 10.59 1.41 -10.04
N LEU A 42 9.86 2.29 -10.76
CA LEU A 42 9.73 3.70 -10.44
C LEU A 42 8.25 4.12 -10.38
N SER A 43 8.02 5.21 -9.67
CA SER A 43 6.72 5.88 -9.56
C SER A 43 6.98 7.37 -9.40
N GLY A 44 6.04 8.21 -9.83
CA GLY A 44 6.06 9.65 -9.60
C GLY A 44 5.87 10.05 -8.14
N GLY A 45 5.54 9.10 -7.26
CA GLY A 45 5.46 9.28 -5.81
C GLY A 45 5.16 7.98 -5.07
N GLY A 46 5.26 8.04 -3.73
CA GLY A 46 5.16 6.88 -2.84
C GLY A 46 6.48 6.13 -2.72
N SER A 47 6.45 4.95 -2.10
CA SER A 47 7.61 4.07 -1.95
C SER A 47 7.35 2.69 -2.57
N GLY A 48 8.28 2.23 -3.40
CA GLY A 48 8.23 0.89 -3.99
C GLY A 48 8.63 -0.16 -2.97
N LYS A 49 7.86 -1.25 -2.94
CA LYS A 49 8.05 -2.38 -2.03
C LYS A 49 7.93 -3.69 -2.79
N THR A 50 8.61 -4.72 -2.32
CA THR A 50 8.44 -6.09 -2.84
C THR A 50 7.07 -6.65 -2.46
N THR A 51 6.62 -7.72 -3.14
CA THR A 51 5.39 -8.43 -2.78
C THR A 51 5.45 -8.92 -1.34
N THR A 52 6.61 -9.42 -0.90
CA THR A 52 6.81 -9.85 0.48
C THR A 52 6.58 -8.69 1.45
N GLU A 53 7.24 -7.54 1.25
CA GLU A 53 7.05 -6.38 2.11
C GLU A 53 5.59 -5.85 2.08
N MET A 54 4.95 -5.85 0.92
CA MET A 54 3.56 -5.40 0.75
C MET A 54 2.53 -6.32 1.41
N ARG A 55 2.94 -7.53 1.82
CA ARG A 55 2.15 -8.49 2.58
C ARG A 55 2.48 -8.52 4.07
N MET A 56 3.35 -7.61 4.53
CA MET A 56 3.68 -7.47 5.94
C MET A 56 3.01 -6.24 6.54
N ALA A 57 2.27 -6.37 7.65
CA ALA A 57 1.64 -5.23 8.33
C ALA A 57 2.68 -4.18 8.74
N LYS A 58 3.88 -4.65 9.12
CA LYS A 58 5.00 -3.80 9.54
C LYS A 58 5.31 -2.68 8.54
N THR A 59 5.25 -2.96 7.24
CA THR A 59 5.48 -1.96 6.18
C THR A 59 4.54 -0.77 6.28
N PHE A 60 3.28 -1.02 6.60
CA PHE A 60 2.23 0.00 6.67
C PHE A 60 2.17 0.65 8.05
N LEU A 61 2.40 -0.12 9.12
CA LEU A 61 2.52 0.38 10.48
C LEU A 61 3.65 1.41 10.63
N ASP A 62 4.79 1.18 9.98
CA ASP A 62 5.92 2.12 9.96
C ASP A 62 5.59 3.45 9.25
N ALA A 63 4.53 3.47 8.44
CA ALA A 63 3.96 4.68 7.83
C ALA A 63 2.67 5.14 8.50
N GLY A 64 2.38 4.66 9.71
CA GLY A 64 1.26 5.12 10.53
C GLY A 64 -0.13 4.70 10.03
N TRP A 65 -0.23 3.56 9.34
CA TRP A 65 -1.52 2.94 9.05
C TRP A 65 -2.02 2.17 10.28
N ASP A 66 -3.26 2.43 10.68
CA ASP A 66 -3.89 1.81 11.86
C ASP A 66 -4.47 0.43 11.52
N PHE A 67 -3.89 -0.62 12.12
CA PHE A 67 -4.30 -2.01 11.93
C PHE A 67 -5.03 -2.56 13.15
N VAL A 68 -5.94 -3.50 12.90
CA VAL A 68 -6.66 -4.21 13.96
C VAL A 68 -5.70 -4.92 14.89
N GLY A 69 -5.84 -4.66 16.19
CA GLY A 69 -5.09 -5.38 17.24
C GLY A 69 -3.74 -4.76 17.57
N GLU A 70 -3.45 -3.55 17.10
CA GLU A 70 -2.41 -2.69 17.65
C GLU A 70 -2.99 -1.39 18.24
N THR A 71 -2.16 -0.65 18.98
CA THR A 71 -2.59 0.57 19.69
C THR A 71 -1.55 1.69 19.60
N ALA A 72 -0.51 1.51 18.79
CA ALA A 72 0.66 2.37 18.78
C ALA A 72 0.43 3.65 17.96
N ASN A 73 -0.43 3.58 16.94
CA ASN A 73 -0.73 4.72 16.05
C ASN A 73 -2.20 5.17 16.10
N GLY A 74 -3.04 4.53 16.92
CA GLY A 74 -4.48 4.76 17.00
C GLY A 74 -5.20 3.57 17.61
N THR A 75 -6.53 3.66 17.69
CA THR A 75 -7.42 2.53 18.04
C THR A 75 -8.60 2.48 17.08
N ASP A 76 -8.45 3.04 15.88
CA ASP A 76 -9.52 3.10 14.89
C ASP A 76 -9.70 1.74 14.19
N ASP A 77 -8.68 0.85 14.26
CA ASP A 77 -8.72 -0.54 13.78
C ASP A 77 -9.21 -0.62 12.32
N ILE A 78 -8.59 0.17 11.44
CA ILE A 78 -9.08 0.40 10.06
C ILE A 78 -8.72 -0.76 9.14
N TRP A 79 -7.47 -1.22 9.21
CA TRP A 79 -6.90 -2.17 8.27
C TRP A 79 -6.70 -3.54 8.89
N TRP A 80 -6.76 -4.56 8.04
CA TRP A 80 -6.42 -5.93 8.39
C TRP A 80 -5.60 -6.56 7.27
N ILE A 81 -4.69 -7.45 7.62
CA ILE A 81 -3.86 -8.20 6.66
C ILE A 81 -3.62 -9.62 7.14
N ASP A 82 -3.63 -10.58 6.20
CA ASP A 82 -3.14 -11.94 6.44
C ASP A 82 -1.63 -11.96 6.16
N GLU A 83 -0.84 -11.83 7.23
CA GLU A 83 0.62 -11.73 7.18
C GLU A 83 1.26 -12.75 6.22
N GLY A 84 1.99 -12.23 5.24
CA GLY A 84 2.69 -12.99 4.20
C GLY A 84 1.79 -13.61 3.12
N LYS A 85 0.47 -13.55 3.24
CA LYS A 85 -0.47 -14.20 2.30
C LYS A 85 -1.21 -13.21 1.40
N ASP A 86 -1.69 -12.11 1.95
CA ASP A 86 -2.53 -11.14 1.25
C ASP A 86 -2.13 -9.70 1.56
N TYR A 87 -2.69 -8.75 0.82
CA TYR A 87 -2.47 -7.31 1.01
C TYR A 87 -3.42 -6.74 2.08
N PRO A 88 -3.18 -5.51 2.58
CA PRO A 88 -4.11 -4.84 3.48
C PRO A 88 -5.49 -4.69 2.86
N ARG A 89 -6.53 -4.98 3.62
CA ARG A 89 -7.92 -4.71 3.28
C ARG A 89 -8.64 -4.06 4.45
N LEU A 90 -9.78 -3.44 4.19
CA LEU A 90 -10.55 -2.82 5.26
C LEU A 90 -11.06 -3.90 6.22
N TRP A 91 -10.94 -3.65 7.51
CA TRP A 91 -11.27 -4.65 8.53
C TRP A 91 -12.71 -5.17 8.41
N TRP A 92 -13.65 -4.28 8.11
CA TRP A 92 -15.06 -4.64 7.95
C TRP A 92 -15.30 -5.61 6.78
N GLU A 93 -14.46 -5.62 5.74
CA GLU A 93 -14.54 -6.60 4.65
C GLU A 93 -14.06 -7.99 5.08
N ALA A 94 -13.05 -8.04 5.95
CA ALA A 94 -12.50 -9.30 6.44
C ALA A 94 -13.49 -10.06 7.35
N ARG A 95 -14.39 -9.34 8.03
CA ARG A 95 -15.41 -9.92 8.94
C ARG A 95 -16.58 -10.58 8.22
N ASN A 96 -16.78 -10.30 6.93
CA ASN A 96 -17.93 -10.78 6.15
C ASN A 96 -17.58 -11.98 5.24
N ARG A 97 -16.53 -12.74 5.57
CA ARG A 97 -16.10 -13.94 4.84
C ARG A 97 -16.20 -15.20 5.70
#